data_AF-A0A832ZJ31-F1
#
_entry.id   AF-A0A832ZJ31-F1
#
_cell.length_a   1.000
_cell.length_b   1.000
_cell.length_c   1.000
_cell.angle_alpha   90.00
_cell.angle_beta   90.00
_cell.angle_gamma   90.00
#
_symmetry.space_group_name_H-M   'P 1'
#
loop_
_entity.id
_entity.type
_entity.pdbx_description
1 polymer ?
#
loop_
_entity_poly.entity_id
_entity_poly.type
_entity_poly.pdbx_seq_one_letter_code
_entity_poly.pdbx_strand_id
1 'polypeptide(L)'
;MPKPRRDLLGYASGRVLEALLEAFLALSFLDIGYTRNAAGKAFQAWKALTGAILALEKGRLEKQLTEEEEKWLEAKGVPWVPTSSLKP
;
A
#
# COMPACT_ATOMS: atom_id res chain seq x y z
N MET A 1 3.79 12.34 -1.43
CA MET A 1 4.73 11.26 -1.09
C MET A 1 5.86 11.21 -2.10
N PRO A 2 7.06 10.73 -1.72
CA PRO A 2 8.16 10.48 -2.66
C PRO A 2 7.69 9.58 -3.80
N LYS A 3 8.20 9.77 -5.02
CA LYS A 3 7.91 8.84 -6.12
C LYS A 3 8.64 7.51 -5.82
N PRO A 4 7.94 6.36 -5.81
CA PRO A 4 8.54 5.07 -5.43
C PRO A 4 9.78 4.70 -6.26
N ARG A 5 9.85 5.18 -7.51
CA ARG A 5 10.97 4.90 -8.43
C ARG A 5 12.33 5.49 -8.05
N ARG A 6 12.42 6.43 -7.10
CA ARG A 6 13.69 7.09 -6.73
C ARG A 6 14.21 6.70 -5.35
N ASP A 7 13.32 6.37 -4.43
CA ASP A 7 13.66 6.01 -3.05
C ASP A 7 12.58 5.08 -2.50
N LEU A 8 12.83 3.77 -2.58
CA LEU A 8 11.90 2.74 -2.10
C LEU A 8 11.79 2.74 -0.58
N LEU A 9 12.88 3.04 0.14
CA LEU A 9 12.88 3.08 1.60
C LEU A 9 12.10 4.29 2.12
N GLY A 10 12.32 5.47 1.54
CA GLY A 10 11.54 6.67 1.87
C GLY A 10 10.08 6.55 1.46
N TYR A 11 9.79 5.91 0.32
CA TYR A 11 8.42 5.57 -0.07
C TYR A 11 7.76 4.62 0.94
N ALA A 12 8.43 3.52 1.30
CA ALA A 12 7.92 2.56 2.28
C ALA A 12 7.70 3.20 3.65
N SER A 13 8.64 4.00 4.13
CA SER A 13 8.53 4.75 5.39
C SER A 13 7.31 5.67 5.38
N GLY A 14 7.10 6.42 4.30
CA GLY A 14 5.92 7.26 4.13
C GLY A 14 4.61 6.46 4.13
N ARG A 15 4.59 5.28 3.48
CA ARG A 15 3.41 4.40 3.44
C ARG A 15 3.12 3.76 4.80
N VAL A 16 4.14 3.44 5.60
CA VAL A 16 3.95 2.97 6.98
C VAL A 16 3.33 4.06 7.86
N LEU A 17 3.82 5.30 7.75
CA LEU A 17 3.25 6.44 8.49
C LEU A 17 1.79 6.70 8.09
N GLU A 18 1.48 6.63 6.79
CA GLU A 18 0.11 6.73 6.29
C GLU A 18 -0.77 5.60 6.83
N ALA A 19 -0.27 4.36 6.85
CA ALA A 19 -1.00 3.21 7.39
C ALA A 19 -1.36 3.40 8.86
N LEU A 20 -0.41 3.86 9.67
CA LEU A 20 -0.64 4.15 11.09
C LEU A 20 -1.69 5.26 11.27
N LEU A 21 -1.54 6.37 10.55
CA LEU A 21 -2.47 7.50 10.64
C LEU A 21 -3.90 7.09 10.27
N GLU A 22 -4.07 6.38 9.15
CA GLU A 22 -5.38 5.91 8.70
C GLU A 22 -5.98 4.89 9.68
N ALA A 23 -5.16 4.04 10.30
CA ALA A 23 -5.63 3.11 11.35
C ALA A 23 -6.11 3.85 12.61
N PHE A 24 -5.37 4.88 13.06
CA PHE A 24 -5.81 5.72 14.18
C PHE A 24 -7.13 6.42 13.89
N LEU A 25 -7.32 6.95 12.67
CA LEU A 25 -8.58 7.54 12.24
C LEU A 25 -9.71 6.51 12.19
N ALA A 26 -9.42 5.27 11.75
CA ALA A 26 -10.39 4.19 11.73
C ALA A 26 -10.92 3.87 13.13
N LEU A 27 -10.01 3.74 14.11
CA LEU A 27 -10.37 3.51 15.51
C LEU A 27 -11.15 4.70 16.09
N SER A 28 -10.72 5.92 15.80
CA SER A 28 -11.40 7.13 16.26
C SER A 28 -12.84 7.20 15.74
N PHE A 29 -13.06 6.89 14.46
CA PHE A 29 -14.41 6.84 13.89
C PHE A 29 -15.25 5.70 14.43
N LEU A 30 -14.65 4.56 14.75
CA LEU A 30 -15.35 3.45 15.36
C LEU A 30 -15.86 3.82 16.76
N ASP A 31 -15.03 4.51 17.55
CA ASP A 31 -15.35 4.95 18.91
C ASP A 31 -16.54 5.92 18.96
N ILE A 32 -16.67 6.80 17.97
CA ILE A 32 -17.82 7.73 17.85
C ILE A 32 -19.01 7.15 17.07
N GLY A 33 -18.99 5.86 16.70
CA GLY A 33 -20.11 5.17 16.05
C GLY A 33 -20.19 5.33 14.52
N TYR A 34 -19.19 5.93 13.87
CA TYR A 34 -19.16 6.17 12.43
C TYR A 34 -18.57 4.96 11.68
N THR A 35 -19.27 3.83 11.75
CA THR A 35 -18.80 2.52 11.23
C THR A 35 -18.42 2.52 9.75
N ARG A 36 -19.18 3.22 8.88
CA ARG A 36 -18.84 3.34 7.44
C ARG A 36 -17.52 4.06 7.20
N ASN A 37 -17.26 5.14 7.94
CA ASN A 37 -16.02 5.89 7.83
C ASN A 37 -14.85 5.10 8.40
N ALA A 38 -15.06 4.44 9.55
CA ALA A 38 -14.08 3.55 10.15
C ALA A 38 -13.63 2.46 9.17
N ALA A 39 -14.56 1.78 8.50
CA ALA A 39 -14.25 0.78 7.48
C ALA A 39 -13.45 1.37 6.31
N GLY A 40 -13.84 2.55 5.82
CA GLY A 40 -13.10 3.25 4.77
C GLY A 40 -11.65 3.55 5.15
N LYS A 41 -11.43 4.02 6.38
CA LYS A 41 -10.11 4.33 6.94
C LYS A 41 -9.26 3.07 7.18
N ALA A 42 -9.86 2.01 7.71
CA ALA A 42 -9.20 0.71 7.86
C ALA A 42 -8.72 0.16 6.50
N PHE A 43 -9.55 0.31 5.45
CA PHE A 43 -9.16 -0.10 4.11
C PHE A 43 -8.01 0.75 3.53
N GLN A 44 -7.99 2.08 3.78
CA GLN A 44 -6.85 2.91 3.39
C GLN A 44 -5.56 2.48 4.13
N ALA A 45 -5.64 2.19 5.43
CA ALA A 45 -4.51 1.71 6.21
C ALA A 45 -3.94 0.39 5.65
N TRP A 46 -4.81 -0.56 5.31
CA TRP A 46 -4.41 -1.81 4.67
C TRP A 46 -3.70 -1.58 3.32
N LYS A 47 -4.22 -0.68 2.48
CA LYS A 47 -3.56 -0.35 1.21
C LYS A 47 -2.18 0.26 1.44
N ALA A 48 -2.08 1.18 2.40
CA ALA A 48 -0.84 1.83 2.77
C ALA A 48 0.22 0.81 3.20
N LEU A 49 -0.13 -0.07 4.13
CA LEU A 49 0.75 -1.14 4.60
C LEU A 49 1.16 -2.09 3.46
N THR A 50 0.22 -2.51 2.62
CA THR A 50 0.51 -3.40 1.48
C THR A 50 1.48 -2.75 0.49
N GLY A 51 1.31 -1.47 0.17
CA GLY A 51 2.24 -0.74 -0.69
C GLY A 51 3.64 -0.61 -0.08
N ALA A 52 3.75 -0.43 1.25
CA ALA A 52 5.03 -0.43 1.95
C ALA A 52 5.74 -1.78 1.83
N ILE A 53 5.02 -2.88 2.09
CA ILE A 53 5.56 -4.24 1.99
C ILE A 53 6.03 -4.53 0.56
N LEU A 54 5.22 -4.20 -0.46
CA LEU A 54 5.62 -4.40 -1.86
C LEU A 54 6.88 -3.61 -2.23
N ALA A 55 7.05 -2.40 -1.71
CA ALA A 55 8.25 -1.61 -1.94
C ALA A 55 9.49 -2.21 -1.27
N LEU A 56 9.37 -2.71 -0.04
CA LEU A 56 10.46 -3.35 0.70
C LEU A 56 10.86 -4.70 0.11
N GLU A 57 9.86 -5.47 -0.34
CA GLU A 57 10.04 -6.82 -0.85
C GLU A 57 10.28 -6.87 -2.37
N LYS A 58 10.30 -5.72 -3.06
CA LYS A 58 10.41 -5.63 -4.54
C LYS A 58 11.54 -6.51 -5.09
N GLY A 59 12.75 -6.38 -4.54
CA GLY A 59 13.91 -7.13 -5.02
C GLY A 59 13.84 -8.64 -4.75
N ARG A 60 13.02 -9.09 -3.79
CA ARG A 60 12.72 -10.52 -3.59
C ARG A 60 11.66 -11.00 -4.58
N LEU A 61 10.65 -10.17 -4.84
CA LEU A 61 9.55 -10.48 -5.76
C LEU A 61 10.02 -10.57 -7.21
N GLU A 62 10.87 -9.66 -7.68
CA GLU A 62 11.44 -9.69 -9.04
C GLU A 62 12.08 -11.05 -9.37
N LYS A 63 12.78 -11.66 -8.41
CA LYS A 63 13.40 -12.99 -8.59
C LYS A 63 12.40 -14.14 -8.78
N GLN A 64 11.12 -13.92 -8.48
CA GLN A 64 10.05 -14.93 -8.53
C GLN A 64 9.02 -14.65 -9.61
N LEU A 65 9.05 -13.45 -10.21
CA LEU A 65 8.05 -12.97 -11.14
C LEU A 65 8.52 -13.12 -12.60
N THR A 66 7.55 -13.25 -13.51
CA THR A 66 7.79 -13.12 -14.95
C THR A 66 8.03 -11.66 -15.33
N GLU A 67 8.63 -11.40 -16.50
CA GLU A 67 8.88 -10.03 -16.99
C GLU A 67 7.58 -9.19 -17.08
N GLU A 68 6.45 -9.83 -17.41
CA GLU A 68 5.14 -9.16 -17.45
C GLU A 68 4.67 -8.75 -16.04
N GLU A 69 4.83 -9.64 -15.06
CA GLU A 69 4.47 -9.39 -13.67
C GLU A 69 5.38 -8.35 -13.01
N GLU A 70 6.67 -8.33 -13.35
CA GLU A 70 7.61 -7.29 -12.91
C GLU A 70 7.19 -5.90 -13.42
N LYS A 71 6.88 -5.80 -14.72
CA LYS A 71 6.37 -4.54 -15.31
C LYS A 71 5.07 -4.10 -14.65
N TRP A 72 4.18 -5.04 -14.35
CA TRP A 72 2.95 -4.74 -13.63
C TRP A 72 3.23 -4.30 -12.18
N LEU A 73 4.17 -4.93 -11.48
CA LEU A 73 4.55 -4.58 -10.11
C LEU A 73 5.09 -3.14 -10.05
N GLU A 74 5.93 -2.74 -11.00
CA GLU A 74 6.46 -1.38 -11.08
C GLU A 74 5.42 -0.33 -11.47
N ALA A 75 4.52 -0.65 -12.40
CA ALA A 75 3.55 0.30 -12.94
C ALA A 75 2.31 0.44 -12.06
N LYS A 76 1.85 -0.66 -11.45
CA LYS A 76 0.56 -0.78 -10.77
C LYS A 76 0.72 -1.23 -9.30
N GLY A 77 1.44 -2.32 -9.05
CA GLY A 77 1.54 -2.92 -7.72
C GLY A 77 2.09 -1.98 -6.66
N VAL A 78 3.34 -1.51 -6.82
CA VAL A 78 3.99 -0.60 -5.87
C VAL A 78 3.29 0.75 -5.79
N PRO A 79 2.93 1.45 -6.91
CA PRO A 79 2.38 2.80 -6.80
C PRO A 79 0.91 2.86 -6.37
N TRP A 80 0.08 1.90 -6.77
CA TRP A 80 -1.37 1.96 -6.61
C TRP A 80 -1.94 0.91 -5.65
N VAL A 81 -1.13 -0.09 -5.27
CA VAL A 81 -1.52 -1.27 -4.48
C VAL A 81 -2.47 -2.17 -5.27
N PRO A 82 -2.37 -3.49 -5.16
CA PRO A 82 -3.27 -4.41 -5.85
C PRO A 82 -4.68 -4.42 -5.26
N THR A 83 -5.43 -3.34 -5.47
CA THR A 83 -6.86 -3.26 -5.12
C THR A 83 -7.75 -3.67 -6.27
N SER A 84 -7.17 -3.78 -7.47
CA SER A 84 -7.76 -4.39 -8.66
C SER A 84 -6.83 -5.51 -9.15
N SER A 85 -7.43 -6.54 -9.74
CA SER A 85 -6.81 -7.78 -10.21
C SER A 85 -5.37 -7.67 -10.76
N LEU A 86 -4.54 -8.67 -10.44
CA LEU A 86 -3.21 -8.91 -11.02
C LEU A 86 -3.26 -9.16 -12.54
N LYS A 87 -4.39 -9.66 -13.04
CA LYS A 87 -4.65 -9.89 -14.47
C LYS A 87 -5.71 -8.93 -15.02
N PRO A 88 -5.62 -8.53 -16.31
CA PRO A 88 -6.69 -7.79 -16.99
C PRO A 88 -8.05 -8.47 -16.87
#